data_AF-A0A4U9HPM1-F1
#
_entry.id   AF-A0A4U9HPM1-F1
#
_cell.length_a   1.000
_cell.length_b   1.000
_cell.length_c   1.000
_cell.angle_alpha   90.00
_cell.angle_beta   90.00
_cell.angle_gamma   90.00
#
_symmetry.space_group_name_H-M   'P 1'
#
loop_
_entity.id
_entity.type
_entity.pdbx_description
1 polymer ?
#
loop_
_entity_poly.entity_id
_entity_poly.type
_entity_poly.pdbx_seq_one_letter_code
_entity_poly.pdbx_strand_id
1 'polypeptide(L)' 'MPGEMLTEESRPVLEFLQMLCEIGAHYPGFETDIHGAYRQADGRYTVKVLKNEK' A
#
# COMPACT_ATOMS: atom_id res chain seq x y z
N MET A 1 0.24 -11.33 -5.34
CA MET A 1 -0.67 -11.81 -6.39
C MET A 1 -2.12 -11.76 -5.91
N PRO A 2 -3.12 -11.66 -6.80
CA PRO A 2 -4.53 -11.76 -6.39
C PRO A 2 -4.77 -13.08 -5.64
N GLY A 3 -5.34 -13.00 -4.44
CA GLY A 3 -5.59 -14.15 -3.56
C GLY A 3 -4.51 -14.42 -2.51
N GLU A 4 -3.33 -13.83 -2.62
CA GLU A 4 -2.33 -13.87 -1.55
C GLU A 4 -2.75 -12.99 -0.37
N MET A 5 -2.33 -13.39 0.84
CA MET A 5 -2.58 -12.68 2.08
C MET A 5 -1.27 -12.46 2.82
N LEU A 6 -1.01 -11.21 3.21
CA LEU A 6 0.13 -10.92 4.07
C LEU A 6 -0.13 -11.43 5.49
N THR A 7 0.91 -12.00 6.07
CA THR A 7 0.95 -12.56 7.43
C THR A 7 2.13 -11.95 8.18
N GLU A 8 2.33 -12.34 9.44
CA GLU A 8 3.51 -11.91 10.20
C GLU A 8 4.83 -12.34 9.55
N GLU A 9 4.87 -13.53 8.95
CA GLU A 9 6.05 -14.03 8.23
C GLU A 9 6.42 -13.15 7.01
N SER A 10 5.40 -12.56 6.37
CA SER A 10 5.56 -11.70 5.20
C SER A 10 5.38 -10.20 5.50
N ARG A 11 5.40 -9.82 6.80
CA ARG A 11 5.30 -8.43 7.26
C ARG A 11 6.26 -7.45 6.57
N PRO A 12 7.52 -7.81 6.23
CA PRO A 12 8.42 -6.90 5.53
C PRO A 12 7.86 -6.36 4.20
N VAL A 13 6.95 -7.08 3.54
CA VAL A 13 6.27 -6.59 2.32
C VAL A 13 5.39 -5.38 2.64
N LEU A 14 4.63 -5.42 3.74
CA LEU A 14 3.80 -4.30 4.17
C LEU A 14 4.65 -3.10 4.60
N GLU A 15 5.70 -3.34 5.38
CA GLU A 15 6.60 -2.30 5.87
C GLU A 15 7.26 -1.54 4.73
N PHE A 16 7.70 -2.26 3.70
CA PHE A 16 8.26 -1.65 2.49
C PHE A 16 7.25 -0.77 1.75
N LEU A 17 6.00 -1.24 1.58
CA LEU A 17 4.95 -0.46 0.91
C LEU A 17 4.59 0.81 1.71
N GLN A 18 4.56 0.73 3.05
CA GLN A 18 4.33 1.89 3.91
C GLN A 18 5.46 2.91 3.78
N MET A 19 6.71 2.46 3.83
CA MET A 19 7.88 3.33 3.64
C MET A 19 7.84 4.06 2.30
N LEU A 20 7.46 3.39 1.21
CA LEU A 20 7.29 4.03 -0.11
C LEU A 20 6.21 5.12 -0.12
N CYS A 21 5.10 4.91 0.58
CA CYS A 21 4.04 5.92 0.73
C CYS A 21 4.51 7.13 1.54
N GLU A 22 5.31 6.90 2.58
CA GLU A 22 5.87 7.96 3.42
C GLU A 22 6.90 8.78 2.66
N ILE A 23 7.90 8.15 2.04
CA ILE A 23 8.99 8.86 1.37
C ILE A 23 8.50 9.65 0.16
N GLY A 24 7.59 9.08 -0.64
CA GLY A 24 7.04 9.73 -1.83
C GLY A 24 6.09 10.91 -1.55
N ALA A 25 5.79 11.21 -0.27
CA ALA A 25 4.96 12.35 0.10
C ALA A 25 5.75 13.67 0.25
N HIS A 26 7.09 13.64 0.21
CA HIS A 26 7.93 14.77 0.62
C HIS A 26 8.18 15.80 -0.49
N TYR A 27 8.40 15.35 -1.74
CA TYR A 27 8.86 16.21 -2.83
C TYR A 27 7.94 16.10 -4.05
N PRO A 28 7.33 17.20 -4.53
CA PRO A 28 6.58 17.20 -5.78
C PRO A 28 7.44 16.72 -6.95
N GLY A 29 6.90 15.84 -7.79
CA GLY A 29 7.62 15.18 -8.90
C GLY A 29 8.35 13.89 -8.52
N PHE A 30 8.30 13.46 -7.24
CA PHE A 30 8.85 12.21 -6.73
C PHE A 30 7.81 11.38 -5.99
N GLU A 31 6.57 11.43 -6.47
CA GLU A 31 5.44 10.76 -5.84
C GLU A 31 5.61 9.23 -5.82
N THR A 32 4.99 8.60 -4.81
CA THR A 32 4.89 7.15 -4.73
C THR A 32 4.15 6.59 -5.94
N ASP A 33 4.79 5.64 -6.64
CA ASP A 33 4.21 4.94 -7.78
C ASP A 33 4.07 3.43 -7.47
N ILE A 34 2.92 3.05 -6.92
CA ILE A 34 2.59 1.66 -6.60
C ILE A 34 1.33 1.25 -7.36
N HIS A 35 1.50 0.46 -8.42
CA HIS A 35 0.38 -0.09 -9.16
C HIS A 35 -0.44 -1.05 -8.28
N GLY A 36 -1.73 -0.72 -8.06
CA GLY A 36 -2.63 -1.49 -7.21
C GLY A 36 -2.91 -0.86 -5.83
N ALA A 37 -2.20 0.21 -5.48
CA ALA A 37 -2.52 1.07 -4.35
C ALA A 37 -3.08 2.41 -4.84
N TYR A 38 -4.09 2.94 -4.15
CA TYR A 38 -4.82 4.14 -4.56
C TYR A 38 -4.68 5.22 -3.50
N ARG A 39 -4.04 6.34 -3.88
CA ARG A 39 -3.89 7.52 -3.02
C ARG A 39 -5.25 8.19 -2.81
N GLN A 40 -5.57 8.50 -1.56
CA GLN A 40 -6.79 9.17 -1.13
C GLN A 40 -6.55 10.68 -0.99
N ALA A 41 -7.63 11.45 -0.86
CA ALA A 41 -7.56 12.91 -0.69
C ALA A 41 -6.81 13.35 0.58
N ASP A 42 -6.78 12.51 1.63
CA ASP A 42 -6.04 12.74 2.87
C ASP A 42 -4.58 12.29 2.81
N GLY A 43 -4.12 11.82 1.65
CA GLY A 43 -2.76 11.33 1.44
C GLY A 43 -2.51 9.87 1.83
N ARG A 44 -3.47 9.18 2.46
CA ARG A 44 -3.35 7.74 2.75
C ARG A 44 -3.55 6.90 1.49
N TYR A 45 -3.10 5.65 1.53
CA TYR A 45 -3.26 4.69 0.44
C TYR A 45 -4.21 3.57 0.86
N THR A 46 -5.07 3.16 -0.08
CA THR A 46 -5.97 2.01 0.09
C THR A 46 -5.70 0.96 -0.97
N VAL A 47 -5.95 -0.31 -0.64
CA VAL A 47 -5.92 -1.44 -1.58
C VAL A 47 -7.28 -2.12 -1.61
N LYS A 48 -7.62 -2.77 -2.73
CA LYS A 48 -8.85 -3.55 -2.85
C LYS A 48 -8.61 -4.97 -2.35
N VAL A 49 -9.38 -5.38 -1.35
CA VAL A 49 -9.35 -6.74 -0.78
C VAL A 49 -10.67 -7.46 -0.99
N LEU A 50 -10.65 -8.79 -0.87
CA LEU A 50 -11.88 -9.60 -0.83
C LEU A 50 -12.65 -9.28 0.46
N LYS A 51 -13.98 -9.26 0.39
CA LYS A 51 -14.81 -9.18 1.60
C LYS A 51 -14.66 -10.49 2.38
N ASN A 52 -14.52 -10.41 3.70
CA ASN A 52 -14.64 -11.61 4.52
C ASN A 52 -16.09 -12.10 4.43
N GLU A 53 -16.27 -13.36 4.06
CA GLU A 53 -17.54 -14.05 4.25
C GLU A 53 -17.75 -14.20 5.76
N LYS A 54 -18.75 -13.48 6.30
CA LYS A 54 -19.25 -13.71 7.64
C LYS A 54 -20.39 -14.72 7.58
#